data_AF-A0A7C5UZA1-F1
#
_entry.id   AF-A0A7C5UZA1-F1
#
_cell.length_a   1.000
_cell.length_b   1.000
_cell.length_c   1.000
_cell.angle_alpha   90.00
_cell.angle_beta   90.00
_cell.angle_gamma   90.00
#
_symmetry.space_group_name_H-M   'P 1'
#
loop_
_entity.id
_entity.type
_entity.pdbx_description
1 polymer ?
#
loop_
_entity_poly.entity_id
_entity_poly.type
_entity_poly.pdbx_seq_one_letter_code
_entity_poly.pdbx_strand_id
1 'polypeptide(L)'
;MKAFGLTFRIAGSALLLLALQALWGRVWTGRRFGPVMGPPILSCIFVVLALALVASSSHHRGWKLSSTLFILYFGINHLNTLNEALLFNLRLTPREIFRLMASGFCTAVIFTPLLVLILGYWKGPAEEAVRPLVPRTKANWAVRIVLGDILYVVCFVIAGLAVSPFVRDFYAGIKMPSPLSVLAMEVLRGLIYVGAGLAVASGMKGERGNSAVALGLSFPVLAGVAPLLLHNPYMPDYVRLAHGFEIGISNLVYGALLGYILTRKGVPPDEIKPAEGAEPLR
;
A
#
# COMPACT_ATOMS: atom_id res chain seq x y z
N MET A 1 24.17 -10.15 -0.37
CA MET A 1 23.69 -10.10 -1.77
C MET A 1 24.48 -9.02 -2.50
N LYS A 2 25.18 -9.33 -3.61
CA LYS A 2 25.91 -8.28 -4.37
C LYS A 2 24.89 -7.23 -4.85
N ALA A 3 25.13 -5.95 -4.56
CA ALA A 3 24.21 -4.84 -4.89
C ALA A 3 23.73 -4.88 -6.35
N PHE A 4 24.61 -5.28 -7.25
CA PHE A 4 24.33 -5.46 -8.68
C PHE A 4 23.15 -6.43 -8.95
N GLY A 5 23.03 -7.51 -8.17
CA GLY A 5 21.94 -8.46 -8.32
C GLY A 5 20.58 -7.90 -7.86
N LEU A 6 20.55 -7.01 -6.88
CA LEU A 6 19.31 -6.39 -6.42
C LEU A 6 18.80 -5.37 -7.44
N THR A 7 19.68 -4.55 -8.01
CA THR A 7 19.32 -3.57 -9.05
C THR A 7 18.66 -4.25 -10.25
N PHE A 8 19.23 -5.34 -10.76
CA PHE A 8 18.61 -6.09 -11.86
C PHE A 8 17.26 -6.71 -11.50
N ARG A 9 17.11 -7.21 -10.26
CA ARG A 9 15.81 -7.72 -9.79
C ARG A 9 14.75 -6.64 -9.77
N ILE A 10 15.07 -5.45 -9.24
CA ILE A 10 14.15 -4.31 -9.22
C ILE A 10 13.79 -3.86 -10.64
N ALA A 11 14.79 -3.69 -11.51
CA ALA A 11 14.56 -3.29 -12.90
C ALA A 11 13.71 -4.33 -13.66
N GLY A 12 14.04 -5.63 -13.53
CA GLY A 12 13.28 -6.72 -14.13
C GLY A 12 11.85 -6.80 -13.60
N SER A 13 11.64 -6.60 -12.30
CA SER A 13 10.30 -6.53 -11.70
C SER A 13 9.50 -5.31 -12.19
N ALA A 14 10.13 -4.15 -12.37
CA ALA A 14 9.45 -2.97 -12.92
C ALA A 14 9.03 -3.18 -14.38
N LEU A 15 9.89 -3.80 -15.20
CA LEU A 15 9.55 -4.16 -16.58
C LEU A 15 8.43 -5.20 -16.63
N LEU A 16 8.45 -6.20 -15.74
CA LEU A 16 7.37 -7.18 -15.61
C LEU A 16 6.05 -6.51 -15.23
N LEU A 17 6.07 -5.61 -14.25
CA LEU A 17 4.87 -4.87 -13.84
C LEU A 17 4.31 -4.03 -15.00
N LEU A 18 5.19 -3.31 -15.70
CA LEU A 18 4.82 -2.52 -16.87
C LEU A 18 4.21 -3.39 -17.98
N ALA A 19 4.80 -4.56 -18.25
CA ALA A 19 4.29 -5.50 -19.25
C ALA A 19 2.91 -6.05 -18.87
N LEU A 20 2.70 -6.40 -17.59
CA LEU A 20 1.40 -6.86 -17.09
C LEU A 20 0.35 -5.74 -17.17
N GLN A 21 0.70 -4.51 -16.79
CA GLN A 21 -0.20 -3.36 -16.92
C GLN A 21 -0.55 -3.06 -18.38
N ALA A 22 0.42 -3.16 -19.31
CA ALA A 22 0.16 -3.01 -20.74
C ALA A 22 -0.79 -4.10 -21.26
N LEU A 23 -0.53 -5.35 -20.91
CA LEU A 23 -1.31 -6.52 -21.33
C LEU A 23 -2.75 -6.42 -20.82
N TRP A 24 -2.93 -6.29 -19.51
CA TRP A 24 -4.26 -6.25 -18.90
C TRP A 24 -4.97 -4.93 -19.17
N GLY A 25 -4.24 -3.83 -19.36
CA GLY A 25 -4.81 -2.57 -19.86
C GLY A 25 -5.44 -2.76 -21.24
N ARG A 26 -4.74 -3.41 -22.16
CA ARG A 26 -5.25 -3.73 -23.50
C ARG A 26 -6.45 -4.69 -23.45
N VAL A 27 -6.36 -5.77 -22.69
CA VAL A 27 -7.41 -6.80 -22.60
C VAL A 27 -8.70 -6.25 -22.01
N TRP A 28 -8.61 -5.53 -20.87
CA TRP A 28 -9.80 -5.11 -20.14
C TRP A 28 -10.35 -3.76 -20.57
N THR A 29 -9.46 -2.81 -20.88
CA THR A 29 -9.86 -1.41 -21.12
C THR A 29 -9.64 -0.94 -22.55
N GLY A 30 -8.95 -1.72 -23.38
CA GLY A 30 -8.51 -1.32 -24.72
C GLY A 30 -7.43 -0.24 -24.73
N ARG A 31 -7.04 0.28 -23.55
CA ARG A 31 -6.02 1.33 -23.42
C ARG A 31 -4.63 0.77 -23.75
N ARG A 32 -3.83 1.60 -24.42
CA ARG A 32 -2.41 1.35 -24.68
C ARG A 32 -1.62 2.46 -24.01
N PHE A 33 -0.37 2.16 -23.64
CA PHE A 33 0.55 3.22 -23.28
C PHE A 33 0.76 4.15 -24.48
N GLY A 34 0.86 5.45 -24.18
CA GLY A 34 1.20 6.45 -25.19
C GLY A 34 2.66 6.35 -25.64
N PRO A 35 3.10 7.22 -26.56
CA PRO A 35 4.47 7.22 -27.07
C PRO A 35 5.51 7.57 -25.99
N VAL A 36 5.10 8.25 -24.91
CA VAL A 36 5.99 8.64 -23.80
C VAL A 36 5.93 7.59 -22.69
N MET A 37 7.00 6.80 -22.58
CA MET A 37 7.11 5.69 -21.62
C MET A 37 7.75 6.06 -20.28
N GLY A 38 8.32 7.26 -20.15
CA GLY A 38 9.04 7.71 -18.94
C GLY A 38 8.21 7.64 -17.65
N PRO A 39 7.05 8.33 -17.57
CA PRO A 39 6.23 8.32 -16.36
C PRO A 39 5.69 6.93 -15.97
N PRO A 40 5.19 6.08 -16.90
CA PRO A 40 4.82 4.69 -16.58
C PRO A 40 5.96 3.86 -16.00
N ILE A 41 7.17 3.96 -16.57
CA ILE A 41 8.35 3.25 -16.06
C ILE A 41 8.69 3.71 -14.64
N LEU A 42 8.71 5.03 -14.41
CA LEU A 42 9.02 5.60 -13.10
C LEU A 42 7.99 5.19 -12.04
N SER A 43 6.70 5.22 -12.39
CA SER A 43 5.61 4.73 -11.55
C SER A 43 5.82 3.26 -11.16
N CYS A 44 6.14 2.39 -12.13
CA CYS A 44 6.43 0.98 -11.87
C CYS A 44 7.64 0.80 -10.94
N ILE A 45 8.73 1.55 -11.15
CA ILE A 45 9.91 1.50 -10.28
C ILE A 45 9.54 1.86 -8.84
N PHE A 46 8.78 2.93 -8.62
CA PHE A 46 8.36 3.30 -7.27
C PHE A 46 7.48 2.25 -6.62
N VAL A 47 6.51 1.69 -7.34
CA VAL A 47 5.68 0.58 -6.84
C VAL A 47 6.57 -0.62 -6.44
N VAL A 48 7.51 -1.02 -7.29
CA VAL A 48 8.40 -2.15 -7.00
C VAL A 48 9.28 -1.87 -5.79
N LEU A 49 9.83 -0.66 -5.66
CA LEU A 49 10.63 -0.26 -4.50
C LEU A 49 9.82 -0.29 -3.20
N ALA A 50 8.58 0.24 -3.22
CA ALA A 50 7.68 0.21 -2.07
C ALA A 50 7.36 -1.22 -1.63
N LEU A 51 7.06 -2.12 -2.57
CA LEU A 51 6.77 -3.52 -2.26
C LEU A 51 8.03 -4.29 -1.84
N ALA A 52 9.19 -4.00 -2.44
CA ALA A 52 10.46 -4.60 -2.08
C ALA A 52 10.92 -4.19 -0.66
N LEU A 53 10.66 -2.95 -0.26
CA LEU A 53 10.89 -2.49 1.11
C LEU A 53 10.09 -3.34 2.12
N VAL A 54 8.79 -3.51 1.86
CA VAL A 54 7.93 -4.35 2.71
C VAL A 54 8.39 -5.81 2.71
N ALA A 55 8.77 -6.35 1.56
CA ALA A 55 9.27 -7.72 1.43
C ALA A 55 10.57 -7.96 2.19
N SER A 56 11.50 -7.01 2.12
CA SER A 56 12.80 -7.09 2.80
C SER A 56 12.69 -6.95 4.32
N SER A 57 11.70 -6.19 4.79
CA SER A 57 11.44 -5.98 6.22
C SER A 57 10.56 -7.09 6.84
N SER A 58 9.90 -7.90 6.01
CA SER A 58 8.95 -8.91 6.46
C SER A 58 9.60 -10.26 6.70
N HIS A 59 9.19 -10.92 7.78
CA HIS A 59 9.50 -12.32 8.04
C HIS A 59 8.58 -13.30 7.29
N HIS A 60 7.51 -12.82 6.67
CA HIS A 60 6.71 -13.67 5.78
C HIS A 60 7.54 -14.09 4.57
N ARG A 61 7.26 -15.29 4.06
CA ARG A 61 7.89 -15.87 2.87
C ARG A 61 6.83 -16.56 2.00
N GLY A 62 7.20 -16.83 0.75
CA GLY A 62 6.34 -17.54 -0.21
C GLY A 62 4.94 -16.93 -0.30
N TRP A 63 3.91 -17.79 -0.29
CA TRP A 63 2.51 -17.36 -0.42
C TRP A 63 2.05 -16.37 0.64
N LYS A 64 2.52 -16.48 1.88
CA LYS A 64 2.11 -15.55 2.95
C LYS A 64 2.60 -14.13 2.65
N LEU A 65 3.82 -14.00 2.13
CA LEU A 65 4.35 -12.71 1.70
C LEU A 65 3.65 -12.22 0.43
N SER A 66 3.42 -13.11 -0.54
CA SER A 66 2.67 -12.77 -1.77
C SER A 66 1.31 -12.19 -1.43
N SER A 67 0.57 -12.79 -0.50
CA SER A 67 -0.72 -12.29 -0.03
C SER A 67 -0.62 -10.94 0.66
N THR A 68 0.40 -10.71 1.52
CA THR A 68 0.65 -9.39 2.11
C THR A 68 0.87 -8.33 1.02
N LEU A 69 1.74 -8.62 0.04
CA LEU A 69 2.03 -7.68 -1.06
C LEU A 69 0.82 -7.50 -1.98
N PHE A 70 0.00 -8.53 -2.20
CA PHE A 70 -1.25 -8.45 -2.94
C PHE A 70 -2.23 -7.50 -2.27
N ILE A 71 -2.51 -7.69 -0.98
CA ILE A 71 -3.43 -6.84 -0.22
C ILE A 71 -2.94 -5.39 -0.25
N LEU A 72 -1.64 -5.19 -0.07
CA LEU A 72 -1.04 -3.86 -0.10
C LEU A 72 -1.14 -3.22 -1.50
N TYR A 73 -0.69 -3.90 -2.55
CA TYR A 73 -0.68 -3.36 -3.90
C TYR A 73 -2.10 -3.19 -4.45
N PHE A 74 -2.93 -4.24 -4.44
CA PHE A 74 -4.29 -4.17 -4.97
C PHE A 74 -5.19 -3.28 -4.10
N GLY A 75 -5.15 -3.44 -2.78
CA GLY A 75 -6.00 -2.68 -1.86
C GLY A 75 -5.72 -1.18 -1.92
N ILE A 76 -4.45 -0.78 -1.89
CA ILE A 76 -4.11 0.65 -1.88
C ILE A 76 -4.09 1.23 -3.30
N ASN A 77 -3.38 0.62 -4.25
CA ASN A 77 -3.14 1.23 -5.55
C ASN A 77 -4.37 1.14 -6.48
N HIS A 78 -5.19 0.10 -6.34
CA HIS A 78 -6.36 -0.11 -7.21
C HIS A 78 -7.68 0.13 -6.48
N LEU A 79 -7.96 -0.56 -5.38
CA LEU A 79 -9.27 -0.50 -4.73
C LEU A 79 -9.55 0.90 -4.15
N ASN A 80 -8.61 1.48 -3.38
CA ASN A 80 -8.77 2.82 -2.81
C ASN A 80 -8.84 3.92 -3.88
N THR A 81 -8.02 3.84 -4.94
CA THR A 81 -8.04 4.81 -6.03
C THR A 81 -9.36 4.79 -6.83
N LEU A 82 -9.96 3.61 -7.02
CA LEU A 82 -11.21 3.48 -7.79
C LEU A 82 -12.45 3.92 -7.01
N ASN A 83 -12.42 3.87 -5.68
CA ASN A 83 -13.50 4.39 -4.83
C ASN A 83 -13.74 5.90 -5.06
N GLU A 84 -12.67 6.65 -5.28
CA GLU A 84 -12.74 8.08 -5.58
C GLU A 84 -13.43 8.34 -6.92
N ALA A 85 -13.11 7.53 -7.94
CA ALA A 85 -13.72 7.65 -9.26
C ALA A 85 -15.23 7.35 -9.25
N LEU A 86 -15.68 6.47 -8.36
CA LEU A 86 -17.10 6.18 -8.12
C LEU A 86 -17.83 7.38 -7.48
N LEU A 87 -17.24 7.97 -6.43
CA LEU A 87 -17.91 9.02 -5.65
C LEU A 87 -17.93 10.37 -6.37
N PHE A 88 -16.80 10.78 -6.97
CA PHE A 88 -16.68 12.06 -7.66
C PHE A 88 -17.30 12.04 -9.07
N ASN A 89 -17.95 10.93 -9.45
CA ASN A 89 -18.68 10.75 -10.70
C ASN A 89 -17.88 11.29 -11.90
N LEU A 90 -16.63 10.81 -12.05
CA LEU A 90 -15.67 11.25 -13.08
C LEU A 90 -16.08 10.83 -14.51
N ARG A 91 -17.39 10.71 -14.77
CA ARG A 91 -18.00 10.25 -16.03
C ARG A 91 -17.58 8.83 -16.44
N LEU A 92 -17.15 8.01 -15.49
CA LEU A 92 -16.88 6.59 -15.72
C LEU A 92 -18.14 5.77 -15.50
N THR A 93 -18.44 4.90 -16.45
CA THR A 93 -19.51 3.92 -16.33
C THR A 93 -19.13 2.81 -15.33
N PRO A 94 -20.09 2.18 -14.63
CA PRO A 94 -19.81 1.04 -13.74
C PRO A 94 -19.01 -0.09 -14.43
N ARG A 95 -19.25 -0.30 -15.73
CA ARG A 95 -18.53 -1.27 -16.55
C ARG A 95 -17.05 -0.92 -16.71
N GLU A 96 -16.71 0.36 -16.89
CA GLU A 96 -15.32 0.81 -16.99
C GLU A 96 -14.59 0.67 -15.65
N ILE A 97 -15.27 1.00 -14.55
CA ILE A 97 -14.72 0.84 -13.19
C ILE A 97 -14.44 -0.64 -12.90
N PHE A 98 -15.39 -1.52 -13.24
CA PHE A 98 -15.17 -2.96 -13.13
C PHE A 98 -13.99 -3.44 -13.97
N ARG A 99 -13.86 -2.98 -15.22
CA ARG A 99 -12.73 -3.33 -16.10
C ARG A 99 -11.39 -2.86 -15.56
N LEU A 100 -11.33 -1.65 -15.00
CA LEU A 100 -10.13 -1.13 -14.35
C LEU A 100 -9.77 -1.96 -13.11
N MET A 101 -10.78 -2.30 -12.29
CA MET A 101 -10.60 -3.14 -11.11
C MET A 101 -10.10 -4.54 -11.50
N ALA A 102 -10.70 -5.17 -12.51
CA ALA A 102 -10.30 -6.49 -13.02
C ALA A 102 -8.86 -6.47 -13.57
N SER A 103 -8.50 -5.41 -14.31
CA SER A 103 -7.14 -5.22 -14.82
C SER A 103 -6.11 -5.14 -13.69
N GLY A 104 -6.39 -4.33 -12.66
CA GLY A 104 -5.55 -4.21 -11.47
C GLY A 104 -5.46 -5.52 -10.67
N PHE A 105 -6.58 -6.23 -10.53
CA PHE A 105 -6.63 -7.53 -9.85
C PHE A 105 -5.78 -8.59 -10.56
N CYS A 106 -5.96 -8.77 -11.87
CA CYS A 106 -5.16 -9.70 -12.68
C CYS A 106 -3.67 -9.36 -12.63
N THR A 107 -3.33 -8.07 -12.68
CA THR A 107 -1.95 -7.61 -12.52
C THR A 107 -1.41 -8.01 -11.15
N ALA A 108 -2.12 -7.68 -10.07
CA ALA A 108 -1.65 -7.93 -8.70
C ALA A 108 -1.50 -9.41 -8.38
N VAL A 109 -2.45 -10.26 -8.80
CA VAL A 109 -2.45 -11.70 -8.48
C VAL A 109 -1.28 -12.44 -9.14
N ILE A 110 -0.86 -11.99 -10.32
CA ILE A 110 0.29 -12.56 -11.05
C ILE A 110 1.59 -11.92 -10.59
N PHE A 111 1.61 -10.59 -10.47
CA PHE A 111 2.82 -9.83 -10.19
C PHE A 111 3.38 -10.13 -8.80
N THR A 112 2.53 -10.20 -7.76
CA THR A 112 3.01 -10.28 -6.38
C THR A 112 3.72 -11.60 -6.04
N PRO A 113 3.25 -12.80 -6.48
CA PRO A 113 4.04 -14.03 -6.34
C PRO A 113 5.36 -14.01 -7.12
N LEU A 114 5.32 -13.48 -8.36
CA LEU A 114 6.53 -13.36 -9.19
C LEU A 114 7.55 -12.41 -8.55
N LEU A 115 7.10 -11.30 -7.96
CA LEU A 115 7.95 -10.37 -7.24
C LEU A 115 8.65 -11.07 -6.06
N VAL A 116 7.92 -11.86 -5.26
CA VAL A 116 8.50 -12.65 -4.16
C VAL A 116 9.54 -13.65 -4.66
N LEU A 117 9.28 -14.32 -5.80
CA LEU A 117 10.24 -15.22 -6.45
C LEU A 117 11.50 -14.48 -6.93
N ILE A 118 11.33 -13.39 -7.68
CA ILE A 118 12.43 -12.60 -8.26
C ILE A 118 13.32 -12.01 -7.15
N LEU A 119 12.70 -11.51 -6.07
CA LEU A 119 13.43 -10.98 -4.91
C LEU A 119 14.13 -12.08 -4.09
N GLY A 120 13.77 -13.35 -4.29
CA GLY A 120 14.37 -14.50 -3.60
C GLY A 120 13.78 -14.76 -2.21
N TYR A 121 12.56 -14.30 -1.94
CA TYR A 121 11.87 -14.48 -0.65
C TYR A 121 10.88 -15.65 -0.65
N TRP A 122 10.99 -16.57 -1.62
CA TRP A 122 10.10 -17.74 -1.71
C TRP A 122 10.45 -18.84 -0.69
N LYS A 123 11.74 -19.12 -0.51
CA LYS A 123 12.28 -20.07 0.48
C LYS A 123 13.30 -19.34 1.35
N GLY A 124 13.28 -19.59 2.65
CA GLY A 124 14.26 -19.04 3.60
C GLY A 124 14.57 -20.07 4.68
N PRO A 125 15.66 -19.90 5.44
CA PRO A 125 15.97 -20.77 6.56
C PRO A 125 14.78 -20.85 7.51
N ALA A 126 14.54 -22.05 8.04
CA ALA A 126 13.50 -22.30 9.04
C ALA A 126 13.65 -21.29 10.18
N GLU A 127 12.50 -20.80 10.65
CA GLU A 127 12.31 -19.70 11.60
C GLU A 127 13.48 -19.51 12.59
N GLU A 128 14.21 -18.39 12.48
CA GLU A 128 14.77 -17.77 13.68
C GLU A 128 13.62 -17.65 14.70
N ALA A 129 13.87 -18.18 15.90
CA ALA A 129 12.91 -18.28 16.99
C ALA A 129 12.05 -17.02 17.04
N VAL A 130 10.77 -17.16 16.66
CA VAL A 130 9.82 -16.06 16.60
C VAL A 130 9.76 -15.48 18.01
N ARG A 131 10.24 -14.23 18.19
CA ARG A 131 10.06 -13.56 19.47
C ARG A 131 8.57 -13.58 19.81
N PRO A 132 8.17 -14.15 20.98
CA PRO A 132 6.78 -14.18 21.34
C PRO A 132 6.26 -12.74 21.41
N LEU A 133 5.04 -12.53 20.94
CA LEU A 133 4.41 -11.23 20.89
C LEU A 133 3.43 -11.10 22.04
N VAL A 134 3.41 -9.93 22.68
CA VAL A 134 2.43 -9.63 23.72
C VAL A 134 1.03 -9.83 23.14
N PRO A 135 0.22 -10.75 23.70
CA PRO A 135 -1.12 -11.00 23.21
C PRO A 135 -2.01 -9.77 23.40
N ARG A 136 -3.02 -9.64 22.56
CA ARG A 136 -4.02 -8.57 22.63
C ARG A 136 -5.41 -9.17 22.67
N THR A 137 -6.27 -8.61 23.50
CA THR A 137 -7.69 -8.96 23.53
C THR A 137 -8.39 -8.50 22.26
N LYS A 138 -9.55 -9.10 21.93
CA LYS A 138 -10.38 -8.69 20.79
C LYS A 138 -10.79 -7.22 20.88
N ALA A 139 -11.13 -6.74 22.09
CA ALA A 139 -11.46 -5.34 22.33
C ALA A 139 -10.28 -4.40 22.02
N ASN A 140 -9.05 -4.77 22.40
CA ASN A 140 -7.87 -3.98 22.09
C ASN A 140 -7.62 -3.89 20.58
N TRP A 141 -7.86 -4.98 19.83
CA TRP A 141 -7.81 -4.97 18.38
C TRP A 141 -8.87 -4.07 17.76
N ALA A 142 -10.13 -4.18 18.22
CA ALA A 142 -11.22 -3.33 17.74
C ALA A 142 -10.91 -1.84 17.94
N VAL A 143 -10.42 -1.46 19.12
CA VAL A 143 -10.00 -0.08 19.40
C VAL A 143 -8.91 0.39 18.44
N ARG A 144 -7.90 -0.44 18.14
CA ARG A 144 -6.81 -0.05 17.22
C ARG A 144 -7.26 0.06 15.78
N ILE A 145 -8.21 -0.78 15.35
CA ILE A 145 -8.81 -0.70 14.02
C ILE A 145 -9.60 0.60 13.90
N VAL A 146 -10.47 0.89 14.87
CA VAL A 146 -11.25 2.13 14.91
C VAL A 146 -10.36 3.36 14.98
N LEU A 147 -9.33 3.37 15.84
CA LEU A 147 -8.37 4.46 15.91
C LEU A 147 -7.57 4.63 14.62
N GLY A 148 -7.19 3.54 13.97
CA GLY A 148 -6.50 3.57 12.68
C GLY A 148 -7.37 4.14 11.56
N ASP A 149 -8.67 3.89 11.60
CA ASP A 149 -9.63 4.43 10.65
C ASP A 149 -9.93 5.92 10.90
N ILE A 150 -10.19 6.30 12.15
CA ILE A 150 -10.37 7.71 12.54
C ILE A 150 -9.12 8.53 12.17
N LEU A 151 -7.93 7.99 12.44
CA LEU A 151 -6.68 8.67 12.11
C LEU A 151 -6.55 8.92 10.60
N TYR A 152 -6.97 7.97 9.77
CA TYR A 152 -6.99 8.17 8.32
C TYR A 152 -7.89 9.35 7.93
N VAL A 153 -9.11 9.40 8.46
CA VAL A 153 -10.06 10.50 8.20
C VAL A 153 -9.49 11.85 8.66
N VAL A 154 -8.84 11.90 9.83
CA VAL A 154 -8.20 13.12 10.33
C VAL A 154 -7.07 13.57 9.39
N CYS A 155 -6.19 12.66 8.97
CA CYS A 155 -5.13 12.97 8.01
C CYS A 155 -5.70 13.47 6.68
N PHE A 156 -6.77 12.84 6.17
CA PHE A 156 -7.47 13.26 4.96
C PHE A 156 -8.01 14.69 5.08
N VAL A 157 -8.72 15.02 6.15
CA VAL A 157 -9.29 16.37 6.34
C VAL A 157 -8.19 17.43 6.42
N ILE A 158 -7.13 17.17 7.19
CA ILE A 158 -6.00 18.10 7.32
C ILE A 158 -5.32 18.33 5.97
N ALA A 159 -5.10 17.26 5.21
CA ALA A 159 -4.46 17.34 3.89
C ALA A 159 -5.34 18.10 2.89
N GLY A 160 -6.65 17.82 2.87
CA GLY A 160 -7.63 18.51 2.03
C GLY A 160 -7.68 20.00 2.30
N LEU A 161 -7.66 20.40 3.58
CA LEU A 161 -7.59 21.82 3.97
C LEU A 161 -6.28 22.47 3.52
N ALA A 162 -5.16 21.76 3.62
CA ALA A 162 -3.85 22.26 3.24
C ALA A 162 -3.71 22.43 1.71
N VAL A 163 -4.28 21.53 0.90
CA VAL A 163 -4.22 21.60 -0.56
C VAL A 163 -5.28 22.54 -1.16
N SER A 164 -6.38 22.79 -0.44
CA SER A 164 -7.53 23.57 -0.94
C SER A 164 -7.16 24.89 -1.64
N PRO A 165 -6.23 25.72 -1.12
CA PRO A 165 -5.84 26.96 -1.79
C PRO A 165 -5.30 26.77 -3.22
N PHE A 166 -4.74 25.60 -3.54
CA PHE A 166 -4.13 25.28 -4.83
C PHE A 166 -5.10 24.66 -5.84
N VAL A 167 -6.19 24.04 -5.35
CA VAL A 167 -7.10 23.24 -6.19
C VAL A 167 -8.53 23.75 -6.19
N ARG A 168 -8.93 24.66 -5.28
CA ARG A 168 -10.32 25.13 -5.15
C ARG A 168 -10.90 25.70 -6.45
N ASP A 169 -10.09 26.40 -7.24
CA ASP A 169 -10.55 27.04 -8.47
C ASP A 169 -10.93 26.00 -9.54
N PHE A 170 -10.22 24.88 -9.58
CA PHE A 170 -10.56 23.73 -10.41
C PHE A 170 -11.89 23.10 -10.00
N TYR A 171 -12.17 23.04 -8.68
CA TYR A 171 -13.39 22.45 -8.14
C TYR A 171 -14.59 23.41 -8.08
N ALA A 172 -14.42 24.71 -8.28
CA ALA A 172 -15.48 25.72 -8.15
C ALA A 172 -16.70 25.46 -9.05
N GLY A 173 -16.50 24.79 -10.19
CA GLY A 173 -17.55 24.41 -11.14
C GLY A 173 -18.02 22.95 -11.05
N ILE A 174 -17.49 22.16 -10.11
CA ILE A 174 -17.77 20.73 -9.98
C ILE A 174 -18.79 20.52 -8.87
N LYS A 175 -19.86 19.78 -9.16
CA LYS A 175 -20.83 19.39 -8.12
C LYS A 175 -20.17 18.40 -7.16
N MET A 176 -19.79 18.90 -5.98
CA MET A 176 -19.17 18.08 -4.95
C MET A 176 -20.17 17.08 -4.35
N PRO A 177 -19.73 15.86 -4.01
CA PRO A 177 -20.53 14.93 -3.22
C PRO A 177 -20.90 15.52 -1.86
N SER A 178 -21.98 15.01 -1.24
CA SER A 178 -22.36 15.45 0.10
C SER A 178 -21.27 15.14 1.13
N PRO A 179 -21.10 15.95 2.18
CA PRO A 179 -20.11 15.69 3.23
C PRO A 179 -20.26 14.29 3.86
N LEU A 180 -21.49 13.80 4.02
CA LEU A 180 -21.75 12.47 4.55
C LEU A 180 -21.27 11.36 3.60
N SER A 181 -21.43 11.54 2.29
CA SER A 181 -20.94 10.59 1.29
C SER A 181 -19.42 10.55 1.24
N VAL A 182 -18.77 11.71 1.37
CA VAL A 182 -17.30 11.80 1.49
C VAL A 182 -16.84 11.09 2.74
N LEU A 183 -17.45 11.38 3.90
CA LEU A 183 -17.09 10.74 5.17
C LEU A 183 -17.23 9.21 5.11
N ALA A 184 -18.35 8.70 4.58
CA ALA A 184 -18.57 7.27 4.44
C ALA A 184 -17.53 6.59 3.54
N MET A 185 -17.14 7.25 2.45
CA MET A 185 -16.07 6.77 1.57
C MET A 185 -14.71 6.78 2.28
N GLU A 186 -14.38 7.83 3.02
CA GLU A 186 -13.11 7.91 3.74
C GLU A 186 -13.01 6.87 4.85
N VAL A 187 -14.12 6.55 5.55
CA VAL A 187 -14.18 5.41 6.48
C VAL A 187 -13.92 4.09 5.75
N LEU A 188 -14.53 3.86 4.58
CA LEU A 188 -14.24 2.66 3.80
C LEU A 188 -12.76 2.58 3.37
N ARG A 189 -12.20 3.71 2.91
CA ARG A 189 -10.78 3.79 2.51
C ARG A 189 -9.85 3.55 3.68
N GLY A 190 -10.13 4.13 4.84
CA GLY A 190 -9.37 3.93 6.06
C GLY A 190 -9.36 2.47 6.50
N LEU A 191 -10.50 1.77 6.45
CA LEU A 191 -10.58 0.34 6.72
C LEU A 191 -9.73 -0.51 5.75
N ILE A 192 -9.67 -0.14 4.47
CA ILE A 192 -8.80 -0.81 3.49
C ILE A 192 -7.33 -0.60 3.84
N TYR A 193 -6.94 0.62 4.24
CA TYR A 193 -5.58 0.89 4.75
C TYR A 193 -5.27 0.12 6.03
N VAL A 194 -6.21 0.04 6.97
CA VAL A 194 -6.05 -0.76 8.19
C VAL A 194 -5.86 -2.23 7.84
N GLY A 195 -6.63 -2.78 6.90
CA GLY A 195 -6.48 -4.15 6.41
C GLY A 195 -5.09 -4.41 5.82
N ALA A 196 -4.60 -3.51 4.96
CA ALA A 196 -3.25 -3.57 4.41
C ALA A 196 -2.17 -3.44 5.51
N GLY A 197 -2.37 -2.52 6.44
CA GLY A 197 -1.49 -2.30 7.60
C GLY A 197 -1.39 -3.53 8.49
N LEU A 198 -2.51 -4.23 8.74
CA LEU A 198 -2.54 -5.49 9.49
C LEU A 198 -1.76 -6.59 8.76
N ALA A 199 -1.96 -6.72 7.45
CA ALA A 199 -1.26 -7.70 6.63
C ALA A 199 0.27 -7.49 6.68
N VAL A 200 0.72 -6.24 6.63
CA VAL A 200 2.15 -5.87 6.75
C VAL A 200 2.65 -6.07 8.18
N ALA A 201 1.99 -5.49 9.18
CA ALA A 201 2.41 -5.53 10.58
C ALA A 201 2.51 -6.97 11.12
N SER A 202 1.66 -7.88 10.64
CA SER A 202 1.73 -9.31 11.01
C SER A 202 3.04 -9.97 10.59
N GLY A 203 3.68 -9.49 9.52
CA GLY A 203 4.98 -9.96 9.05
C GLY A 203 6.18 -9.33 9.74
N MET A 204 6.00 -8.28 10.56
CA MET A 204 7.08 -7.51 11.19
C MET A 204 7.51 -8.04 12.57
N LYS A 205 6.94 -9.17 13.04
CA LYS A 205 7.26 -9.85 14.32
C LYS A 205 7.51 -8.90 15.53
N GLY A 206 6.73 -7.83 15.63
CA GLY A 206 6.75 -6.92 16.78
C GLY A 206 7.72 -5.74 16.69
N GLU A 207 8.45 -5.61 15.59
CA GLU A 207 9.33 -4.48 15.32
C GLU A 207 8.52 -3.27 14.82
N ARG A 208 8.07 -2.45 15.78
CA ARG A 208 7.21 -1.29 15.50
C ARG A 208 7.85 -0.29 14.55
N GLY A 209 9.14 -0.03 14.71
CA GLY A 209 9.89 0.87 13.83
C GLY A 209 9.87 0.38 12.38
N ASN A 210 10.13 -0.90 12.16
CA ASN A 210 10.13 -1.50 10.82
C ASN A 210 8.74 -1.45 10.18
N SER A 211 7.68 -1.72 10.94
CA SER A 211 6.30 -1.55 10.46
C SER A 211 5.98 -0.10 10.10
N ALA A 212 6.35 0.85 10.96
CA ALA A 212 6.11 2.27 10.72
C ALA A 212 6.86 2.78 9.48
N VAL A 213 8.12 2.40 9.30
CA VAL A 213 8.90 2.76 8.11
C VAL A 213 8.34 2.09 6.86
N ALA A 214 8.05 0.80 6.92
CA ALA A 214 7.53 0.05 5.77
C ALA A 214 6.18 0.62 5.30
N LEU A 215 5.25 0.90 6.21
CA LEU A 215 3.95 1.50 5.87
C LEU A 215 4.07 2.97 5.49
N GLY A 216 4.82 3.76 6.27
CA GLY A 216 5.02 5.19 6.01
C GLY A 216 5.72 5.49 4.69
N LEU A 217 6.53 4.57 4.15
CA LEU A 217 7.15 4.74 2.83
C LEU A 217 6.36 4.07 1.70
N SER A 218 5.63 2.97 1.96
CA SER A 218 4.87 2.28 0.91
C SER A 218 3.52 2.92 0.62
N PHE A 219 2.75 3.33 1.63
CA PHE A 219 1.45 3.98 1.45
C PHE A 219 1.49 5.23 0.57
N PRO A 220 2.38 6.23 0.78
CA PRO A 220 2.37 7.43 -0.05
C PRO A 220 2.69 7.13 -1.51
N VAL A 221 3.58 6.16 -1.75
CA VAL A 221 3.94 5.72 -3.09
C VAL A 221 2.75 5.05 -3.77
N LEU A 222 2.12 4.09 -3.11
CA LEU A 222 1.05 3.30 -3.70
C LEU A 222 -0.24 4.08 -3.87
N ALA A 223 -0.54 5.02 -2.96
CA ALA A 223 -1.77 5.78 -2.95
C ALA A 223 -1.73 7.03 -3.84
N GLY A 224 -0.59 7.73 -3.85
CA GLY A 224 -0.49 9.06 -4.45
C GLY A 224 0.61 9.14 -5.49
N VAL A 225 1.86 9.05 -5.06
CA VAL A 225 3.02 9.39 -5.90
C VAL A 225 3.06 8.57 -7.18
N ALA A 226 3.00 7.24 -7.11
CA ALA A 226 3.07 6.41 -8.30
C ALA A 226 1.87 6.58 -9.25
N PRO A 227 0.60 6.52 -8.81
CA PRO A 227 -0.54 6.69 -9.72
C PRO A 227 -0.64 8.12 -10.28
N LEU A 228 -0.36 9.14 -9.45
CA LEU A 228 -0.44 10.54 -9.86
C LEU A 228 0.78 11.04 -10.61
N LEU A 229 1.78 10.20 -10.93
CA LEU A 229 2.79 10.51 -11.95
C LEU A 229 2.26 10.32 -13.37
N LEU A 230 1.27 9.46 -13.55
CA LEU A 230 0.68 9.16 -14.84
C LEU A 230 -0.20 10.33 -15.31
N HIS A 231 -0.13 10.64 -16.59
CA HIS A 231 -1.00 11.65 -17.19
C HIS A 231 -2.46 11.22 -17.05
N ASN A 232 -3.31 12.14 -16.62
CA ASN A 232 -4.73 11.92 -16.41
C ASN A 232 -5.53 12.90 -17.27
N PRO A 233 -6.34 12.44 -18.25
CA PRO A 233 -7.14 13.33 -19.08
C PRO A 233 -8.24 14.07 -18.30
N TYR A 234 -8.56 13.64 -17.08
CA TYR A 234 -9.61 14.22 -16.25
C TYR A 234 -9.07 15.26 -15.24
N MET A 235 -7.75 15.32 -15.03
CA MET A 235 -7.15 16.16 -13.99
C MET A 235 -5.89 16.85 -14.54
N PRO A 236 -5.88 18.19 -14.64
CA PRO A 236 -4.71 18.95 -15.10
C PRO A 236 -3.46 18.66 -14.27
N ASP A 237 -2.29 18.83 -14.87
CA ASP A 237 -1.01 18.49 -14.23
C ASP A 237 -0.78 19.20 -12.90
N TYR A 238 -1.11 20.49 -12.79
CA TYR A 238 -0.91 21.23 -11.54
C TYR A 238 -1.80 20.70 -10.40
N VAL A 239 -3.06 20.31 -10.70
CA VAL A 239 -4.00 19.72 -9.74
C VAL A 239 -3.51 18.33 -9.34
N ARG A 240 -3.12 17.53 -10.32
CA ARG A 240 -2.61 16.17 -10.14
C ARG A 240 -1.36 16.14 -9.28
N LEU A 241 -0.40 17.03 -9.51
CA LEU A 241 0.81 17.12 -8.72
C LEU A 241 0.55 17.67 -7.32
N ALA A 242 -0.35 18.65 -7.16
CA ALA A 242 -0.77 19.13 -5.85
C ALA A 242 -1.38 18.01 -4.99
N HIS A 243 -2.30 17.22 -5.55
CA HIS A 243 -2.82 16.02 -4.90
C HIS A 243 -1.74 14.96 -4.68
N GLY A 244 -0.75 14.85 -5.58
CA GLY A 244 0.40 13.96 -5.40
C GLY A 244 1.18 14.26 -4.12
N PHE A 245 1.43 15.54 -3.84
CA PHE A 245 2.08 15.98 -2.59
C PHE A 245 1.17 15.84 -1.38
N GLU A 246 -0.10 16.23 -1.49
CA GLU A 246 -1.11 16.10 -0.44
C GLU A 246 -1.25 14.63 0.02
N ILE A 247 -1.57 13.74 -0.92
CA ILE A 247 -1.78 12.31 -0.67
C ILE A 247 -0.45 11.68 -0.23
N GLY A 248 0.67 12.09 -0.82
CA GLY A 248 2.00 11.63 -0.44
C GLY A 248 2.34 11.95 1.01
N ILE A 249 2.26 13.21 1.43
CA ILE A 249 2.65 13.62 2.79
C ILE A 249 1.68 13.04 3.83
N SER A 250 0.37 13.11 3.56
CA SER A 250 -0.65 12.59 4.48
C SER A 250 -0.52 11.08 4.69
N ASN A 251 -0.32 10.30 3.63
CA ASN A 251 -0.16 8.85 3.73
C ASN A 251 1.19 8.43 4.30
N LEU A 252 2.22 9.27 4.21
CA LEU A 252 3.49 9.03 4.89
C LEU A 252 3.32 9.12 6.41
N VAL A 253 2.71 10.21 6.89
CA VAL A 253 2.42 10.40 8.32
C VAL A 253 1.46 9.31 8.82
N TYR A 254 0.37 9.09 8.10
CA TYR A 254 -0.64 8.10 8.45
C TYR A 254 -0.05 6.68 8.50
N GLY A 255 0.69 6.26 7.46
CA GLY A 255 1.30 4.93 7.40
C GLY A 255 2.27 4.67 8.56
N ALA A 256 3.09 5.67 8.92
CA ALA A 256 4.00 5.56 10.05
C ALA A 256 3.26 5.37 11.39
N LEU A 257 2.24 6.19 11.64
CA LEU A 257 1.41 6.10 12.84
C LEU A 257 0.64 4.78 12.90
N LEU A 258 0.04 4.37 11.79
CA LEU A 258 -0.70 3.11 11.69
C LEU A 258 0.21 1.91 11.98
N GLY A 259 1.42 1.88 11.41
CA GLY A 259 2.40 0.83 11.68
C GLY A 259 2.77 0.73 13.16
N TYR A 260 2.90 1.87 13.84
CA TYR A 260 3.15 1.91 15.28
C TYR A 260 1.96 1.41 16.11
N ILE A 261 0.73 1.76 15.71
CA ILE A 261 -0.50 1.36 16.39
C ILE A 261 -0.76 -0.15 16.21
N LEU A 262 -0.64 -0.67 14.99
CA LEU A 262 -1.00 -2.05 14.69
C LEU A 262 0.05 -3.05 15.17
N THR A 263 1.34 -2.72 15.17
CA THR A 263 2.38 -3.67 15.55
C THR A 263 2.39 -3.95 17.05
N ARG A 264 2.33 -5.25 17.40
CA ARG A 264 2.45 -5.75 18.77
C ARG A 264 3.85 -5.48 19.30
N LYS A 265 4.03 -5.45 20.62
CA LYS A 265 5.39 -5.44 21.20
C LYS A 265 5.91 -6.88 21.23
N GLY A 266 7.20 -7.07 21.00
CA GLY A 266 7.88 -8.30 21.42
C GLY A 266 7.85 -8.40 22.95
N VAL A 267 7.75 -9.62 23.46
CA VAL A 267 7.91 -9.90 24.89
C VAL A 267 9.35 -9.54 25.30
N PRO A 268 9.56 -8.81 26.41
CA PRO A 268 10.90 -8.49 26.91
C PRO A 268 11.73 -9.76 27.16
N PRO A 269 13.07 -9.74 26.92
CA PRO A 269 13.93 -10.91 27.12
C PRO A 269 13.80 -11.53 28.52
N ASP A 270 13.65 -10.69 29.55
CA ASP A 270 13.60 -11.10 30.95
C ASP A 270 12.29 -11.83 31.32
N GLU A 271 11.26 -11.74 30.47
CA GLU A 271 9.97 -12.41 30.64
C GLU A 271 9.86 -13.71 29.81
N ILE A 272 10.87 -14.04 29.00
CA ILE A 272 10.93 -15.29 28.24
C ILE A 272 11.32 -16.40 29.21
N LYS A 273 10.33 -17.16 29.68
CA LYS A 273 10.60 -18.37 30.48
C LYS A 273 11.52 -19.30 29.68
N PRO A 274 12.63 -19.82 30.27
CA PRO A 274 13.41 -20.85 29.64
C PRO A 274 12.50 -22.05 29.35
N ALA A 275 12.71 -22.71 28.21
CA ALA A 275 11.96 -23.89 27.86
C ALA A 275 12.08 -24.92 29.00
N GLU A 276 10.95 -25.39 29.52
CA GLU A 276 10.92 -26.48 30.49
C GLU A 276 11.69 -27.67 29.91
N GLY A 277 12.81 -28.03 30.54
CA GLY A 277 13.65 -29.17 30.14
C GLY A 277 14.96 -28.86 29.44
N ALA A 278 15.39 -27.59 29.31
CA ALA A 278 16.76 -27.30 28.89
C ALA A 278 17.74 -27.60 30.04
N GLU A 279 18.28 -28.82 30.07
CA GLU A 279 19.40 -29.16 30.95
C GLU A 279 20.57 -28.20 30.69
N PRO A 280 21.22 -27.67 31.75
CA PRO A 280 22.42 -26.88 31.58
C PRO A 280 23.51 -27.79 31.01
N LEU A 281 23.98 -27.47 29.79
CA LEU A 281 25.20 -28.04 29.24
C LEU A 281 26.34 -27.77 30.23
N ARG A 282 26.82 -28.84 30.88
CA ARG A 282 28.03 -28.84 31.70
C ARG A 282 29.28 -28.87 30.84
#